data_AF-A0A1V2NPF0-F1
#
_entry.id   AF-A0A1V2NPF0-F1
#
_cell.length_a   1.000
_cell.length_b   1.000
_cell.length_c   1.000
_cell.angle_alpha   90.00
_cell.angle_beta   90.00
_cell.angle_gamma   90.00
#
_symmetry.space_group_name_H-M   'P 1'
#
loop_
_entity.id
_entity.type
_entity.pdbx_description
1 polymer ?
#
loop_
_entity_poly.entity_id
_entity_poly.type
_entity_poly.pdbx_seq_one_letter_code
_entity_poly.pdbx_strand_id
1 'polypeptide(L)'
;MTLPVWLQIVALAVPAVVAIFSALWASRSARRAQQAEHEAARLRALEDRVAQKKYELYQPFLQTLGDLLTPSRNVAAAAQLEDVIADFQTFVAVWGSDEVVEAFYRYRAAANVSPSSTIIFRLMADLLIAVRRDVAWPETKIPSLYTIAMRINDLHEHPELAEALSMPLDELIEREGWTAPFDLTRTA
;
A
#
# COMPACT_ATOMS: atom_id res chain seq x y z
N MET A 1 44.15 53.08 -28.24
CA MET A 1 42.76 53.48 -28.55
C MET A 1 41.93 53.29 -27.30
N THR A 2 41.52 54.37 -26.64
CA THR A 2 40.67 54.32 -25.45
C THR A 2 39.22 54.06 -25.90
N LEU A 3 38.54 53.12 -25.25
CA LEU A 3 37.13 52.85 -25.52
C LEU A 3 36.29 54.12 -25.25
N PRO A 4 35.24 54.38 -26.04
CA PRO A 4 34.31 55.48 -25.79
C PRO A 4 33.73 55.41 -24.36
N VAL A 5 33.61 56.57 -23.69
CA VAL A 5 33.12 56.67 -22.30
C VAL A 5 31.76 55.98 -22.10
N TRP A 6 30.88 56.03 -23.10
CA TRP A 6 29.57 55.36 -23.04
C TRP A 6 29.69 53.84 -22.97
N LEU A 7 30.67 53.23 -23.64
CA LEU A 7 30.93 51.78 -23.58
C LEU A 7 31.46 51.36 -22.20
N GLN A 8 32.26 52.22 -21.55
CA GLN A 8 32.75 51.96 -20.19
C GLN A 8 31.61 52.03 -19.16
N ILE A 9 30.69 52.98 -19.30
CA ILE A 9 29.50 53.09 -18.44
C ILE A 9 28.60 51.87 -18.61
N VAL A 10 28.33 51.45 -19.86
CA VAL A 10 27.51 50.26 -20.14
C VAL A 10 28.17 48.99 -19.60
N ALA A 11 29.49 48.83 -19.77
CA ALA A 11 30.23 47.68 -19.28
C ALA A 11 30.23 47.55 -17.75
N LEU A 12 30.06 48.66 -17.02
CA LEU A 12 29.97 48.66 -15.56
C LEU A 12 28.52 48.55 -15.06
N ALA A 13 27.58 49.20 -15.75
CA ALA A 13 26.18 49.26 -15.34
C ALA A 13 25.42 47.95 -15.61
N VAL A 14 25.65 47.31 -16.76
CA VAL A 14 24.92 46.08 -17.15
C VAL A 14 25.17 44.92 -16.17
N PRO A 15 26.43 44.59 -15.78
CA PRO A 15 26.67 43.54 -14.79
C PRO A 15 26.04 43.85 -13.42
N ALA A 16 26.07 45.12 -12.99
CA ALA A 16 25.46 45.53 -11.73
C ALA A 16 23.93 45.33 -11.73
N VAL A 17 23.26 45.72 -12.83
CA VAL A 17 21.81 45.53 -12.99
C VAL A 17 21.47 44.04 -13.05
N VAL A 18 22.22 43.24 -13.81
CA VAL A 18 22.00 41.78 -13.90
C VAL A 18 22.22 41.10 -12.54
N ALA A 19 23.22 41.53 -11.76
CA ALA A 19 23.46 41.00 -10.42
C ALA A 19 22.30 41.31 -9.46
N ILE A 20 21.76 42.54 -9.50
CA ILE A 20 20.61 42.93 -8.68
C ILE A 20 19.37 42.14 -9.08
N PHE A 21 19.07 42.04 -10.38
CA PHE A 21 17.93 41.25 -10.86
C PHE A 21 18.08 39.76 -10.51
N SER A 22 19.28 39.20 -10.69
CA SER A 22 19.58 37.81 -10.31
C SER A 22 19.39 37.59 -8.80
N ALA A 23 19.84 38.52 -7.96
CA ALA A 23 19.67 38.43 -6.51
C ALA A 23 18.19 38.49 -6.08
N LEU A 24 17.41 39.39 -6.70
CA LEU A 24 15.97 39.50 -6.44
C LEU A 24 15.21 38.25 -6.90
N TRP A 25 15.56 37.72 -8.07
CA TRP A 25 14.92 36.53 -8.63
C TRP A 25 15.30 35.27 -7.83
N ALA A 26 16.58 35.14 -7.47
CA ALA A 26 17.07 34.07 -6.59
C ALA A 26 16.40 34.12 -5.22
N SER A 27 16.24 35.31 -4.62
CA SER A 27 15.54 35.48 -3.33
C SER A 27 14.06 35.06 -3.42
N ARG A 28 13.37 35.45 -4.50
CA ARG A 28 11.96 35.07 -4.70
C ARG A 28 11.80 33.58 -4.99
N SER A 29 12.71 33.00 -5.78
CA SER A 29 12.75 31.56 -6.07
C SER A 29 13.03 30.76 -4.80
N ALA A 30 14.03 31.16 -4.01
CA ALA A 30 14.39 30.52 -2.75
C ALA A 30 13.23 30.52 -1.76
N ARG A 31 12.48 31.63 -1.64
CA ARG A 31 11.28 31.68 -0.78
C ARG A 31 10.19 30.70 -1.23
N ARG A 32 9.94 30.59 -2.54
CA ARG A 32 8.95 29.64 -3.08
C ARG A 32 9.40 28.19 -2.89
N ALA A 33 10.67 27.90 -3.13
CA ALA A 33 11.24 26.57 -2.89
C ALA A 33 11.15 26.20 -1.41
N GLN A 34 11.50 27.12 -0.51
CA GLN A 34 11.40 26.90 0.93
C GLN A 34 9.96 26.66 1.41
N GLN A 35 8.98 27.39 0.86
CA GLN A 35 7.56 27.16 1.16
C GLN A 35 7.11 25.77 0.68
N ALA A 36 7.46 25.39 -0.55
CA ALA A 36 7.14 24.08 -1.10
C ALA A 36 7.81 22.94 -0.31
N GLU A 37 9.05 23.12 0.14
CA GLU A 37 9.76 22.18 1.00
C GLU A 37 9.10 22.04 2.37
N HIS A 38 8.69 23.15 3.00
CA HIS A 38 7.97 23.10 4.28
C HIS A 38 6.61 22.43 4.17
N GLU A 39 5.86 22.69 3.10
CA GLU A 39 4.57 22.03 2.83
C GLU A 39 4.78 20.53 2.57
N ALA A 40 5.75 20.16 1.74
CA ALA A 40 6.09 18.76 1.48
C ALA A 40 6.55 18.03 2.75
N ALA A 41 7.36 18.67 3.60
CA ALA A 41 7.78 18.11 4.88
C ALA A 41 6.60 17.91 5.83
N ARG A 42 5.65 18.86 5.86
CA ARG A 42 4.43 18.75 6.67
C ARG A 42 3.53 17.62 6.16
N LEU A 43 3.35 17.49 4.85
CA LEU A 43 2.56 16.43 4.24
C LEU A 43 3.17 15.06 4.56
N ARG A 44 4.48 14.88 4.37
CA ARG A 44 5.19 13.64 4.73
C ARG A 44 5.02 13.31 6.21
N ALA A 45 5.16 14.29 7.10
CA ALA A 45 4.96 14.06 8.54
C ALA A 45 3.52 13.67 8.90
N LEU A 46 2.52 14.12 8.14
CA LEU A 46 1.13 13.69 8.31
C LEU A 46 0.92 12.28 7.76
N GLU A 47 1.45 11.99 6.57
CA GLU A 47 1.43 10.67 5.95
C GLU A 47 2.07 9.62 6.87
N ASP A 48 3.24 9.92 7.44
CA ASP A 48 3.94 9.03 8.37
C ASP A 48 3.11 8.73 9.63
N ARG A 49 2.43 9.74 10.19
CA ARG A 49 1.55 9.56 11.35
C ARG A 49 0.33 8.71 11.01
N VAL A 50 -0.27 8.92 9.84
CA VAL A 50 -1.40 8.12 9.37
C VAL A 50 -0.96 6.69 9.13
N ALA A 51 0.17 6.48 8.43
CA ALA A 51 0.74 5.16 8.19
C ALA A 51 1.05 4.42 9.49
N GLN A 52 1.65 5.11 10.46
CA GLN A 52 1.91 4.53 11.79
C GLN A 52 0.61 4.15 12.51
N LYS A 53 -0.42 5.01 12.46
CA LYS A 53 -1.72 4.70 13.07
C LYS A 53 -2.41 3.52 12.38
N LYS A 54 -2.40 3.47 11.05
CA LYS A 54 -2.91 2.33 10.27
C LYS A 54 -2.17 1.04 10.63
N TYR A 55 -0.85 1.10 10.75
CA TYR A 55 -0.04 -0.05 11.17
C TYR A 55 -0.44 -0.55 12.57
N GLU A 56 -0.58 0.35 13.56
CA GLU A 56 -1.04 -0.02 14.91
C GLU A 56 -2.41 -0.72 14.89
N LEU A 57 -3.32 -0.28 14.01
CA LEU A 57 -4.66 -0.86 13.89
C LEU A 57 -4.64 -2.21 13.16
N TYR A 58 -3.79 -2.38 12.15
CA TYR A 58 -3.69 -3.62 11.38
C TYR A 58 -2.84 -4.68 12.07
N GLN A 59 -1.90 -4.28 12.91
CA GLN A 59 -0.92 -5.16 13.53
C GLN A 59 -1.53 -6.34 14.27
N PRO A 60 -2.55 -6.18 15.16
CA PRO A 60 -3.15 -7.32 15.86
C PRO A 60 -3.71 -8.36 14.90
N PHE A 61 -4.42 -7.91 13.87
CA PHE A 61 -4.99 -8.77 12.83
C PHE A 61 -3.92 -9.52 12.03
N LEU A 62 -2.89 -8.80 11.56
CA LEU A 62 -1.79 -9.40 10.80
C LEU A 62 -0.97 -10.41 11.65
N GLN A 63 -0.81 -10.13 12.94
CA GLN A 63 -0.13 -11.03 13.87
C GLN A 63 -0.94 -12.31 14.08
N THR A 64 -2.24 -12.20 14.39
CA THR A 64 -3.12 -13.36 14.58
C THR A 64 -3.22 -14.21 13.31
N LEU A 65 -3.37 -13.60 12.12
CA LEU A 65 -3.29 -14.32 10.85
C LEU A 65 -1.96 -15.03 10.67
N GLY A 66 -0.85 -14.37 11.01
CA GLY A 66 0.47 -14.95 10.93
C GLY A 66 0.67 -16.16 11.87
N ASP A 67 0.11 -16.08 13.07
CA ASP A 67 0.19 -17.12 14.08
C ASP A 67 -0.73 -18.31 13.74
N LEU A 68 -1.84 -18.11 13.04
CA LEU A 68 -2.67 -19.20 12.48
C LEU A 68 -1.89 -20.06 11.48
N LEU A 69 -1.04 -19.43 10.67
CA LEU A 69 -0.17 -20.11 9.71
C LEU A 69 1.07 -20.74 10.36
N THR A 70 1.24 -20.57 11.67
CA THR A 70 2.37 -21.12 12.42
C THR A 70 1.91 -22.32 13.25
N PRO A 71 2.36 -23.55 12.95
CA PRO A 71 1.84 -24.77 13.60
C PRO A 71 1.91 -24.76 15.13
N SER A 72 2.93 -24.13 15.71
CA SER A 72 3.12 -24.05 17.17
C SER A 72 2.20 -23.04 17.88
N ARG A 73 1.55 -22.14 17.14
CA ARG A 73 0.73 -21.04 17.70
C ARG A 73 -0.74 -21.07 17.25
N ASN A 74 -1.07 -21.90 16.28
CA ASN A 74 -2.38 -21.98 15.64
C ASN A 74 -3.54 -22.12 16.65
N VAL A 75 -3.45 -23.02 17.63
CA VAL A 75 -4.55 -23.28 18.59
C VAL A 75 -4.94 -22.04 19.40
N ALA A 76 -3.95 -21.27 19.87
CA ALA A 76 -4.21 -20.05 20.63
C ALA A 76 -4.71 -18.91 19.71
N ALA A 77 -4.16 -18.81 18.50
CA ALA A 77 -4.56 -17.81 17.53
C ALA A 77 -6.01 -18.01 17.04
N ALA A 78 -6.42 -19.27 16.83
CA ALA A 78 -7.78 -19.62 16.43
C ALA A 78 -8.82 -19.20 17.48
N ALA A 79 -8.49 -19.28 18.77
CA ALA A 79 -9.39 -18.87 19.84
C ALA A 79 -9.65 -17.35 19.89
N GLN A 80 -8.72 -16.53 19.37
CA GLN A 80 -8.82 -15.07 19.38
C GLN A 80 -9.24 -14.49 18.01
N LEU A 81 -9.38 -15.34 17.00
CA LEU A 81 -9.53 -14.90 15.61
C LEU A 81 -10.80 -14.07 15.40
N GLU A 82 -11.95 -14.51 15.92
CA GLU A 82 -13.22 -13.81 15.73
C GLU A 82 -13.22 -12.43 16.38
N ASP A 83 -12.68 -12.30 17.59
CA ASP A 83 -12.58 -11.00 18.28
C ASP A 83 -11.70 -10.02 17.48
N VAL A 84 -10.54 -10.50 17.01
CA VAL A 84 -9.61 -9.69 16.22
C VAL A 84 -10.18 -9.32 14.85
N ILE A 85 -10.96 -10.22 14.22
CA ILE A 85 -11.68 -9.94 12.97
C ILE A 85 -12.75 -8.86 13.20
N ALA A 86 -13.51 -8.93 14.28
CA ALA A 86 -14.57 -7.97 14.59
C ALA A 86 -14.01 -6.55 14.82
N ASP A 87 -12.90 -6.45 15.56
CA ASP A 87 -12.19 -5.20 15.74
C ASP A 87 -11.65 -4.68 14.41
N PHE A 88 -10.97 -5.53 13.63
CA PHE A 88 -10.43 -5.15 12.33
C PHE A 88 -11.52 -4.67 11.37
N GLN A 89 -12.68 -5.33 11.34
CA GLN A 89 -13.83 -4.95 10.51
C GLN A 89 -14.30 -3.52 10.80
N THR A 90 -14.33 -3.13 12.08
CA THR A 90 -14.74 -1.78 12.48
C THR A 90 -13.74 -0.73 12.01
N PHE A 91 -12.44 -1.01 12.16
CA PHE A 91 -11.39 -0.07 11.80
C PHE A 91 -11.17 0.04 10.29
N VAL A 92 -11.17 -1.08 9.58
CA VAL A 92 -10.88 -1.12 8.14
C VAL A 92 -11.93 -0.34 7.34
N ALA A 93 -13.19 -0.35 7.79
CA ALA A 93 -14.26 0.41 7.16
C ALA A 93 -14.05 1.95 7.23
N VAL A 94 -13.25 2.43 8.20
CA VAL A 94 -13.01 3.87 8.40
C VAL A 94 -11.64 4.30 7.87
N TRP A 95 -10.62 3.47 8.06
CA TRP A 95 -9.22 3.83 7.80
C TRP A 95 -8.61 3.10 6.61
N GLY A 96 -9.23 2.02 6.15
CA GLY A 96 -8.73 1.25 5.02
C GLY A 96 -8.89 1.99 3.70
N SER A 97 -7.94 1.76 2.79
CA SER A 97 -8.15 2.11 1.39
C SER A 97 -9.26 1.25 0.79
N ASP A 98 -9.83 1.73 -0.33
CA ASP A 98 -10.87 1.01 -1.07
C ASP A 98 -10.44 -0.44 -1.38
N GLU A 99 -9.17 -0.62 -1.77
CA GLU A 99 -8.59 -1.94 -2.07
C GLU A 99 -8.58 -2.88 -0.85
N VAL A 100 -8.26 -2.37 0.35
CA VAL A 100 -8.24 -3.17 1.58
C VAL A 100 -9.65 -3.53 2.00
N VAL A 101 -10.59 -2.58 1.94
CA VAL A 101 -12.00 -2.81 2.29
C VAL A 101 -12.58 -3.88 1.37
N GLU A 102 -12.33 -3.78 0.07
CA GLU A 102 -12.79 -4.76 -0.91
C GLU A 102 -12.17 -6.14 -0.67
N ALA A 103 -10.85 -6.23 -0.51
CA ALA A 103 -10.17 -7.51 -0.26
C ALA A 103 -10.65 -8.17 1.03
N PHE A 104 -10.85 -7.38 2.09
CA PHE A 104 -11.36 -7.88 3.37
C PHE A 104 -12.82 -8.36 3.27
N TYR A 105 -13.67 -7.60 2.57
CA TYR A 105 -15.05 -8.02 2.30
C TYR A 105 -15.09 -9.36 1.56
N ARG A 106 -14.30 -9.50 0.48
CA ARG A 106 -14.22 -10.75 -0.30
C ARG A 106 -13.76 -11.92 0.56
N TYR A 107 -12.71 -11.73 1.36
CA TYR A 107 -12.21 -12.73 2.30
C TYR A 107 -13.27 -13.15 3.33
N ARG A 108 -13.94 -12.18 3.99
CA ARG A 108 -14.93 -12.45 5.03
C ARG A 108 -16.19 -13.09 4.49
N ALA A 109 -16.66 -12.66 3.32
CA ALA A 109 -17.81 -13.25 2.63
C ALA A 109 -17.51 -14.70 2.22
N ALA A 110 -16.31 -14.96 1.68
CA ALA A 110 -15.87 -16.30 1.34
C ALA A 110 -15.80 -17.22 2.56
N ALA A 111 -15.29 -16.74 3.71
CA ALA A 111 -15.23 -17.53 4.93
C ALA A 111 -16.60 -18.08 5.41
N ASN A 112 -17.71 -17.43 5.05
CA ASN A 112 -19.05 -17.88 5.41
C ASN A 112 -19.61 -19.02 4.52
N VAL A 113 -18.95 -19.32 3.40
CA VAL A 113 -19.41 -20.35 2.43
C VAL A 113 -18.41 -21.49 2.25
N SER A 114 -17.40 -21.57 3.13
CA SER A 114 -16.42 -22.67 3.21
C SER A 114 -15.81 -23.08 1.85
N PRO A 115 -15.12 -22.18 1.13
CA PRO A 115 -14.48 -22.48 -0.16
C PRO A 115 -13.28 -23.42 0.01
N SER A 116 -12.72 -23.88 -1.13
CA SER A 116 -11.49 -24.67 -1.11
C SER A 116 -10.34 -23.90 -0.45
N SER A 117 -9.43 -24.61 0.22
CA SER A 117 -8.27 -24.00 0.89
C SER A 117 -7.45 -23.11 -0.06
N THR A 118 -7.37 -23.50 -1.34
CA THR A 118 -6.73 -22.75 -2.42
C THR A 118 -7.32 -21.34 -2.56
N ILE A 119 -8.64 -21.22 -2.56
CA ILE A 119 -9.34 -19.93 -2.65
C ILE A 119 -9.13 -19.11 -1.39
N ILE A 120 -9.16 -19.74 -0.21
CA ILE A 120 -8.89 -19.05 1.07
C ILE A 120 -7.48 -18.46 1.07
N PHE A 121 -6.48 -19.24 0.68
CA PHE A 121 -5.10 -18.76 0.58
C PHE A 121 -4.99 -17.64 -0.43
N ARG A 122 -5.67 -17.74 -1.59
CA ARG A 122 -5.66 -16.66 -2.57
C ARG A 122 -6.23 -15.36 -2.02
N LEU A 123 -7.43 -15.40 -1.45
CA LEU A 123 -8.10 -14.20 -0.91
C LEU A 123 -7.31 -13.57 0.24
N MET A 124 -6.68 -14.41 1.07
CA MET A 124 -5.79 -13.93 2.13
C MET A 124 -4.53 -13.28 1.55
N ALA A 125 -3.95 -13.82 0.47
CA ALA A 125 -2.78 -13.21 -0.17
C ALA A 125 -3.11 -11.83 -0.74
N ASP A 126 -4.25 -11.72 -1.42
CA ASP A 126 -4.73 -10.46 -1.99
C ASP A 126 -4.99 -9.42 -0.88
N LEU A 127 -5.57 -9.83 0.26
CA LEU A 127 -5.72 -8.96 1.43
C LEU A 127 -4.37 -8.48 1.99
N LEU A 128 -3.38 -9.37 2.11
CA LEU A 128 -2.05 -9.00 2.60
C LEU A 128 -1.33 -8.02 1.66
N ILE A 129 -1.51 -8.18 0.35
CA ILE A 129 -0.99 -7.24 -0.66
C ILE A 129 -1.69 -5.88 -0.54
N ALA A 130 -3.02 -5.85 -0.45
CA ALA A 130 -3.78 -4.62 -0.27
C ALA A 130 -3.33 -3.86 0.98
N VAL A 131 -3.19 -4.57 2.11
CA VAL A 131 -2.71 -3.99 3.38
C VAL A 131 -1.29 -3.44 3.23
N ARG A 132 -0.40 -4.15 2.53
CA ARG A 132 0.96 -3.66 2.26
C ARG A 132 0.97 -2.37 1.45
N ARG A 133 0.11 -2.27 0.43
CA ARG A 133 -0.06 -1.06 -0.40
C ARG A 133 -0.57 0.11 0.41
N ASP A 134 -1.52 -0.14 1.29
CA ASP A 134 -2.17 0.87 2.12
C ASP A 134 -1.26 1.44 3.21
N VAL A 135 -0.36 0.63 3.78
CA VAL A 135 0.47 1.04 4.92
C VAL A 135 1.84 1.59 4.52
N ALA A 136 2.52 0.97 3.54
CA ALA A 136 3.95 1.21 3.36
C ALA A 136 4.42 1.31 1.90
N TRP A 137 3.85 0.52 0.99
CA TRP A 137 4.39 0.36 -0.36
C TRP A 137 3.29 0.33 -1.42
N PRO A 138 2.68 1.48 -1.77
CA PRO A 138 1.58 1.54 -2.74
C PRO A 138 1.96 0.96 -4.10
N GLU A 139 3.20 1.19 -4.54
CA GLU A 139 3.73 0.72 -5.83
C GLU A 139 4.31 -0.72 -5.78
N THR A 140 3.90 -1.54 -4.81
CA THR A 140 4.47 -2.89 -4.68
C THR A 140 4.13 -3.77 -5.88
N LYS A 141 5.17 -4.41 -6.42
CA LYS A 141 5.10 -5.38 -7.51
C LYS A 141 5.27 -6.83 -7.03
N ILE A 142 5.22 -7.03 -5.71
CA ILE A 142 5.37 -8.36 -5.13
C ILE A 142 4.13 -9.19 -5.52
N PRO A 143 4.30 -10.37 -6.11
CA PRO A 143 3.18 -11.27 -6.41
C PRO A 143 2.48 -11.77 -5.12
N SER A 144 1.17 -12.03 -5.19
CA SER A 144 0.37 -12.65 -4.11
C SER A 144 0.98 -13.97 -3.63
N LEU A 145 1.62 -14.73 -4.53
CA LEU A 145 2.40 -15.91 -4.18
C LEU A 145 3.42 -15.62 -3.07
N TYR A 146 4.21 -14.55 -3.19
CA TYR A 146 5.35 -14.31 -2.29
C TYR A 146 4.89 -13.85 -0.90
N THR A 147 3.69 -13.29 -0.75
CA THR A 147 3.18 -12.88 0.57
C THR A 147 2.82 -14.05 1.47
N ILE A 148 2.36 -15.16 0.90
CA ILE A 148 1.98 -16.36 1.65
C ILE A 148 3.03 -17.46 1.58
N ALA A 149 3.75 -17.60 0.46
CA ALA A 149 4.72 -18.67 0.25
C ALA A 149 5.77 -18.77 1.36
N MET A 150 6.17 -17.64 1.96
CA MET A 150 7.11 -17.61 3.08
C MET A 150 6.61 -18.34 4.35
N ARG A 151 5.32 -18.67 4.41
CA ARG A 151 4.67 -19.38 5.53
C ARG A 151 4.29 -20.82 5.19
N ILE A 152 4.47 -21.25 3.93
CA ILE A 152 4.14 -22.61 3.47
C ILE A 152 5.46 -23.35 3.22
N ASN A 153 5.80 -24.30 4.10
CA ASN A 153 7.09 -25.00 4.08
C ASN A 153 7.23 -25.97 2.89
N ASP A 154 6.11 -26.49 2.41
CA ASP A 154 5.96 -27.57 1.44
C ASP A 154 5.40 -27.08 0.09
N LEU A 155 5.46 -25.77 -0.19
CA LEU A 155 4.91 -25.20 -1.43
C LEU A 155 5.47 -25.84 -2.71
N HIS A 156 6.73 -26.30 -2.66
CA HIS A 156 7.38 -26.99 -3.77
C HIS A 156 6.77 -28.38 -4.07
N GLU A 157 6.09 -28.99 -3.10
CA GLU A 157 5.36 -30.25 -3.23
C GLU A 157 3.94 -30.03 -3.80
N HIS A 158 3.48 -28.77 -3.85
CA HIS A 158 2.13 -28.34 -4.24
C HIS A 158 2.14 -27.31 -5.40
N PRO A 159 2.56 -27.71 -6.61
CA PRO A 159 2.61 -26.80 -7.77
C PRO A 159 1.24 -26.18 -8.13
N GLU A 160 0.14 -26.89 -7.86
CA GLU A 160 -1.23 -26.43 -8.06
C GLU A 160 -1.57 -25.18 -7.23
N LEU A 161 -0.99 -25.08 -6.02
CA LEU A 161 -1.17 -23.94 -5.13
C LEU A 161 -0.35 -22.74 -5.60
N ALA A 162 0.88 -22.99 -6.07
CA ALA A 162 1.72 -21.93 -6.63
C ALA A 162 1.09 -21.29 -7.87
N GLU A 163 0.49 -22.10 -8.74
CA GLU A 163 -0.25 -21.64 -9.91
C GLU A 163 -1.49 -20.82 -9.51
N ALA A 164 -2.29 -21.33 -8.57
CA ALA A 164 -3.47 -20.63 -8.06
C ALA A 164 -3.17 -19.25 -7.48
N LEU A 165 -2.04 -19.13 -6.77
CA LEU A 165 -1.60 -17.87 -6.17
C LEU A 165 -0.97 -16.89 -7.18
N SER A 166 -0.75 -17.33 -8.42
CA SER A 166 -0.13 -16.52 -9.47
C SER A 166 -1.12 -16.07 -10.57
N MET A 167 -2.21 -16.81 -10.77
CA MET A 167 -3.23 -16.48 -11.78
C MET A 167 -4.21 -15.38 -11.33
N PRO A 168 -4.98 -14.74 -12.21
CA PRO A 168 -6.07 -13.84 -11.82
C PRO A 168 -7.15 -14.54 -10.97
N LEU A 169 -7.77 -13.81 -10.04
CA LEU A 169 -8.79 -14.37 -9.13
C LEU A 169 -10.00 -14.93 -9.90
N ASP A 170 -10.47 -14.22 -10.92
CA ASP A 170 -11.64 -14.65 -11.71
C ASP A 170 -11.40 -15.98 -12.43
N GLU A 171 -10.20 -16.15 -12.99
CA GLU A 171 -9.78 -17.40 -13.63
C GLU A 171 -9.66 -18.54 -12.60
N LEU A 172 -9.18 -18.26 -11.38
CA LEU A 172 -9.14 -19.24 -10.31
C LEU A 172 -10.54 -19.68 -9.89
N ILE A 173 -11.47 -18.74 -9.74
CA ILE A 173 -12.87 -19.03 -9.38
C ILE A 173 -13.51 -19.96 -10.42
N GLU A 174 -13.30 -19.67 -11.70
CA GLU A 174 -13.80 -20.50 -12.80
C GLU A 174 -13.17 -21.90 -12.78
N ARG A 175 -11.84 -21.99 -12.61
CA ARG A 175 -11.10 -23.26 -12.54
C ARG A 175 -11.58 -24.16 -11.40
N GLU A 176 -11.84 -23.58 -10.23
CA GLU A 176 -12.31 -24.31 -9.06
C GLU A 176 -13.83 -24.59 -9.10
N GLY A 177 -14.54 -24.09 -10.12
CA GLY A 177 -15.99 -24.21 -10.24
C GLY A 177 -16.74 -23.57 -9.07
N TRP A 178 -16.15 -22.58 -8.41
CA TRP A 178 -16.71 -21.96 -7.22
C TRP A 178 -17.61 -20.78 -7.57
N THR A 179 -18.69 -20.60 -6.81
CA THR A 179 -19.57 -19.43 -6.95
C THR A 179 -19.22 -18.42 -5.86
N ALA A 180 -18.61 -17.31 -6.25
CA ALA A 180 -18.16 -16.29 -5.31
C ALA A 180 -19.37 -15.56 -4.66
N PRO A 181 -19.44 -15.47 -3.33
CA PRO A 181 -20.57 -14.87 -2.61
C PRO A 181 -20.57 -13.33 -2.66
N PHE A 182 -19.50 -12.73 -3.18
CA PHE A 182 -19.29 -11.29 -3.26
C PHE A 182 -19.54 -10.72 -4.67
N ASP A 183 -19.91 -11.58 -5.64
CA ASP A 183 -20.35 -11.14 -6.96
C ASP A 183 -21.83 -10.73 -6.90
N LEU A 184 -22.08 -9.54 -6.34
CA LEU A 184 -23.42 -8.96 -6.20
C LEU A 184 -24.03 -8.57 -7.56
N THR A 185 -23.21 -8.51 -8.62
CA THR A 185 -23.63 -8.17 -9.98
C THR A 185 -24.17 -9.34 -10.78
N ARG A 186 -23.83 -10.58 -10.43
CA ARG A 186 -24.38 -11.79 -11.08
C ARG A 186 -25.76 -12.21 -10.58
N THR A 187 -26.23 -11.61 -9.50
CA THR A 187 -27.49 -11.96 -8.82
C THR A 187 -28.60 -10.90 -8.98
N ALA A 188 -28.39 -9.90 -9.86
CA ALA A 188 -29.37 -8.91 -10.26
C ALA A 188 -29.86 -9.13 -11.70
#